data_AF-A0A091AWP1-F1
#
_entry.id   AF-A0A091AWP1-F1
#
_cell.length_a   1.000
_cell.length_b   1.000
_cell.length_c   1.000
_cell.angle_alpha   90.00
_cell.angle_beta   90.00
_cell.angle_gamma   90.00
#
_symmetry.space_group_name_H-M   'P 1'
#
loop_
_entity.id
_entity.type
_entity.pdbx_description
1 polymer ?
#
loop_
_entity_poly.entity_id
_entity_poly.type
_entity_poly.pdbx_seq_one_letter_code
_entity_poly.pdbx_strand_id
1 'polypeptide(L)'
;MTPTAKADAYLAFLQERALPDYRSIPGNISAYILRRQDGEVTHFTTLTYWSSVQAIAAFAGADIALAKYYPEDTDFLIEFEPTVQHCELYS
;
A
#
# COMPACT_ATOMS: atom_id res chain seq x y z
N MET A 1 2.57 -6.29 -8.69
CA MET A 1 2.10 -5.77 -10.01
C MET A 1 0.68 -6.26 -10.31
N THR A 2 -0.09 -5.59 -11.16
CA THR A 2 -1.49 -5.97 -11.53
C THR A 2 -1.66 -6.00 -13.05
N PRO A 3 -2.40 -6.94 -13.67
CA PRO A 3 -2.70 -6.86 -15.11
C PRO A 3 -3.44 -5.56 -15.42
N THR A 4 -3.06 -4.84 -16.47
CA THR A 4 -3.65 -3.52 -16.79
C THR A 4 -5.17 -3.58 -16.95
N ALA A 5 -5.70 -4.67 -17.51
CA ALA A 5 -7.14 -4.90 -17.63
C ALA A 5 -7.89 -4.96 -16.28
N LYS A 6 -7.20 -5.24 -15.17
CA LYS A 6 -7.76 -5.27 -13.81
C LYS A 6 -7.41 -4.03 -12.98
N ALA A 7 -6.62 -3.10 -13.51
CA ALA A 7 -6.03 -2.02 -12.74
C ALA A 7 -7.06 -1.05 -12.15
N ASP A 8 -8.15 -0.75 -12.86
CA ASP A 8 -9.18 0.16 -12.37
C ASP A 8 -9.97 -0.44 -11.21
N ALA A 9 -10.31 -1.72 -11.30
CA ALA A 9 -10.97 -2.45 -10.22
C ALA A 9 -10.07 -2.56 -8.98
N TYR A 10 -8.77 -2.79 -9.19
CA TYR A 10 -7.82 -2.82 -8.09
C TYR A 10 -7.67 -1.45 -7.42
N LEU A 11 -7.61 -0.37 -8.21
CA LEU A 11 -7.57 0.99 -7.68
C LEU A 11 -8.83 1.31 -6.85
N ALA A 12 -10.02 0.90 -7.30
CA ALA A 12 -11.25 1.07 -6.54
C ALA A 12 -11.18 0.35 -5.18
N PHE A 13 -10.74 -0.92 -5.16
CA PHE A 13 -10.48 -1.65 -3.92
C PHE A 13 -9.50 -0.91 -2.99
N LEU A 14 -8.37 -0.45 -3.52
CA LEU A 14 -7.39 0.31 -2.74
C LEU A 14 -7.98 1.60 -2.16
N GLN A 15 -8.86 2.28 -2.89
CA GLN A 15 -9.52 3.51 -2.44
C GLN A 15 -10.62 3.27 -1.40
N GLU A 16 -11.39 2.21 -1.55
CA GLU A 16 -12.56 1.91 -0.70
C GLU A 16 -12.17 1.16 0.57
N ARG A 17 -11.15 0.30 0.50
CA ARG A 17 -10.75 -0.55 1.62
C ARG A 17 -9.41 -0.16 2.22
N ALA A 18 -8.37 -0.12 1.38
CA ALA A 18 -6.99 -0.02 1.87
C ALA A 18 -6.70 1.40 2.42
N LEU A 19 -6.91 2.45 1.62
CA LEU A 19 -6.71 3.85 2.01
C LEU A 19 -7.39 4.23 3.34
N PRO A 20 -8.68 3.90 3.56
CA PRO A 20 -9.34 4.12 4.84
C PRO A 20 -8.69 3.35 6.00
N ASP A 21 -8.23 2.11 5.78
CA ASP A 21 -7.56 1.30 6.79
C ASP A 21 -6.26 1.96 7.26
N TYR A 22 -5.37 2.39 6.34
CA TYR A 22 -4.14 3.11 6.70
C TYR A 22 -4.44 4.39 7.49
N ARG A 23 -5.41 5.18 7.02
CA ARG A 23 -5.76 6.48 7.61
C ARG A 23 -6.48 6.36 8.95
N SER A 24 -7.04 5.20 9.27
CA SER A 24 -7.72 4.96 10.55
C SER A 24 -6.75 4.84 11.73
N ILE A 25 -5.47 4.61 11.45
CA ILE A 25 -4.45 4.39 12.48
C ILE A 25 -3.97 5.72 13.07
N PRO A 26 -4.03 5.91 14.40
CA PRO A 26 -3.45 7.07 15.05
C PRO A 26 -1.96 7.23 14.69
N GLY A 27 -1.61 8.40 14.17
CA GLY A 27 -0.25 8.71 13.70
C GLY A 27 -0.03 8.53 12.20
N ASN A 28 -1.03 8.06 11.44
CA ASN A 28 -1.03 8.24 9.99
C ASN A 28 -1.22 9.73 9.66
N ILE A 29 -0.28 10.33 8.95
CA ILE A 29 -0.35 11.73 8.49
C ILE A 29 -1.08 11.79 7.15
N SER A 30 -0.74 10.87 6.25
CA SER A 30 -1.38 10.75 4.95
C SER A 30 -1.06 9.40 4.30
N ALA A 31 -1.90 9.03 3.34
CA ALA A 31 -1.74 7.82 2.53
C ALA A 31 -2.18 8.11 1.09
N TYR A 32 -1.35 7.70 0.14
CA TYR A 32 -1.52 7.90 -1.29
C TYR A 32 -1.27 6.60 -2.05
N ILE A 33 -1.94 6.44 -3.18
CA ILE A 33 -1.68 5.38 -4.14
C ILE A 33 -1.11 6.02 -5.40
N LEU A 34 0.09 5.63 -5.78
CA LEU A 34 0.70 5.98 -7.05
C LEU A 34 0.39 4.86 -8.04
N ARG A 35 0.01 5.23 -9.27
CA ARG A 35 -0.29 4.29 -10.35
C ARG A 35 0.61 4.61 -11.55
N ARG A 36 1.29 3.60 -12.08
CA ARG A 36 2.08 3.69 -13.31
C ARG A 36 1.76 2.49 -14.20
N GLN A 37 1.22 2.73 -15.38
CA GLN A 37 0.99 1.68 -16.37
C GLN A 37 2.27 1.42 -17.19
N ASP A 38 2.54 0.16 -17.47
CA ASP A 38 3.70 -0.33 -18.21
C ASP A 38 3.28 -1.52 -19.10
N GLY A 39 2.85 -1.20 -20.32
CA GLY A 39 2.32 -2.21 -21.26
C GLY A 39 1.06 -2.90 -20.72
N GLU A 40 1.13 -4.23 -20.58
CA GLU A 40 0.04 -5.10 -20.10
C GLU A 40 -0.03 -5.20 -18.57
N VAL A 41 0.91 -4.56 -17.85
CA VAL A 41 0.92 -4.51 -16.40
C VAL A 41 0.81 -3.08 -15.89
N THR A 42 0.21 -2.92 -14.71
CA THR A 42 0.13 -1.67 -13.99
C THR A 42 0.78 -1.86 -12.62
N HIS A 43 1.68 -0.94 -12.29
CA HIS A 43 2.33 -0.85 -10.99
C HIS A 43 1.52 0.07 -10.09
N PHE A 44 1.31 -0.39 -8.86
CA PHE A 44 0.75 0.41 -7.77
C PHE A 44 1.78 0.50 -6.66
N THR A 45 1.98 1.71 -6.14
CA THR A 45 2.85 1.95 -4.99
C THR A 45 2.06 2.71 -3.94
N THR A 46 1.91 2.11 -2.78
CA THR A 46 1.31 2.75 -1.62
C THR A 46 2.37 3.58 -0.92
N LEU A 47 2.14 4.90 -0.82
CA LEU A 47 3.03 5.82 -0.11
C LEU A 47 2.29 6.36 1.10
N THR A 48 2.80 6.05 2.29
CA THR A 48 2.21 6.46 3.57
C THR A 48 3.20 7.27 4.39
N TYR A 49 2.71 8.33 4.99
CA TYR A 49 3.47 9.19 5.88
C TYR A 49 2.98 9.00 7.31
N TRP A 50 3.92 8.84 8.23
CA TRP A 50 3.64 8.48 9.62
C TRP A 50 4.39 9.41 10.57
N SER A 51 3.80 9.69 11.72
CA SER A 51 4.41 10.53 12.74
C SER A 51 5.57 9.87 13.47
N SER A 52 5.65 8.53 13.45
CA SER A 52 6.73 7.76 14.07
C SER A 52 6.76 6.31 13.58
N VAL A 53 7.90 5.64 13.81
CA VAL A 53 8.05 4.19 13.57
C VAL A 53 7.08 3.38 14.44
N GLN A 54 6.75 3.85 15.64
CA GLN A 54 5.78 3.18 16.51
C GLN A 54 4.37 3.20 15.92
N ALA A 55 3.98 4.29 15.24
CA ALA A 55 2.70 4.35 14.53
C ALA A 55 2.66 3.36 13.34
N ILE A 56 3.79 3.20 12.64
CA ILE A 56 3.93 2.18 11.59
C ILE A 56 3.74 0.78 12.18
N ALA A 57 4.40 0.47 13.30
CA ALA A 57 4.28 -0.84 13.96
C ALA A 57 2.85 -1.12 14.45
N ALA A 58 2.10 -0.10 14.88
CA ALA A 58 0.69 -0.25 15.23
C ALA A 58 -0.20 -0.66 14.04
N PHE A 59 0.20 -0.31 12.81
CA PHE A 59 -0.49 -0.70 11.58
C PHE A 59 -0.02 -2.04 11.01
N ALA A 60 1.30 -2.21 10.89
CA ALA A 60 1.94 -3.32 10.18
C ALA A 60 2.24 -4.54 11.07
N GLY A 61 2.27 -4.35 12.39
CA GLY A 61 2.72 -5.35 13.35
C GLY A 61 4.18 -5.15 13.78
N ALA A 62 4.72 -6.14 14.50
CA ALA A 62 6.05 -6.04 15.10
C ALA A 62 7.18 -5.99 14.05
N ASP A 63 7.05 -6.75 12.96
CA ASP A 63 7.97 -6.68 11.83
C ASP A 63 7.43 -5.67 10.80
N ILE A 64 7.84 -4.42 10.95
CA ILE A 64 7.41 -3.33 10.06
C ILE A 64 7.91 -3.48 8.63
N ALA A 65 8.92 -4.31 8.38
CA ALA A 65 9.42 -4.53 7.03
C ALA A 65 8.52 -5.48 6.25
N LEU A 66 7.72 -6.32 6.91
CA LEU A 66 6.81 -7.25 6.25
C LEU A 66 5.67 -6.50 5.56
N ALA A 67 5.47 -6.78 4.28
CA ALA A 67 4.36 -6.19 3.54
C ALA A 67 3.01 -6.72 4.06
N LYS A 68 2.11 -5.80 4.41
CA LYS A 68 0.74 -6.13 4.80
C LYS A 68 -0.13 -6.24 3.53
N TYR A 69 -0.75 -7.40 3.35
CA TYR A 69 -1.68 -7.69 2.27
C TYR A 69 -3.08 -8.00 2.81
N TYR A 70 -4.08 -7.69 2.01
CA TYR A 70 -5.48 -8.06 2.20
C TYR A 70 -5.79 -9.35 1.43
N PRO A 71 -6.73 -10.19 1.89
CA PRO A 71 -7.15 -11.38 1.15
C PRO A 71 -7.51 -11.09 -0.32
N GLU A 72 -8.17 -9.96 -0.57
CA GLU A 72 -8.61 -9.50 -1.88
C GLU A 72 -7.44 -9.21 -2.83
N ASP A 73 -6.24 -8.90 -2.33
CA ASP A 73 -5.07 -8.63 -3.19
C ASP A 73 -4.74 -9.82 -4.10
N THR A 74 -5.06 -11.05 -3.69
CA THR A 74 -4.85 -12.27 -4.49
C THR A 74 -5.63 -12.31 -5.80
N ASP A 75 -6.72 -11.55 -5.91
CA ASP A 75 -7.53 -11.46 -7.12
C ASP A 75 -6.92 -10.52 -8.19
N PHE A 76 -5.99 -9.66 -7.76
CA PHE A 76 -5.45 -8.57 -8.57
C PHE A 76 -3.94 -8.67 -8.80
N LEU A 77 -3.17 -9.09 -7.80
CA LEU A 77 -1.71 -9.08 -7.85
C LEU A 77 -1.15 -10.30 -8.60
N ILE A 78 -0.23 -10.02 -9.52
CA ILE A 78 0.58 -11.02 -10.22
C ILE A 78 1.62 -11.62 -9.28
N GLU A 79 2.16 -10.78 -8.39
CA GLU A 79 3.21 -11.13 -7.44
C GLU A 79 3.07 -10.28 -6.17
N PHE A 80 3.60 -10.83 -5.09
CA PHE A 80 3.63 -10.22 -3.76
C PHE A 80 5.08 -9.94 -3.39
N GLU A 81 5.40 -8.66 -3.23
CA GLU A 81 6.70 -8.25 -2.67
C GLU A 81 6.70 -8.57 -1.17
N PRO A 82 7.70 -9.30 -0.66
CA PRO A 82 7.67 -9.74 0.74
C PRO A 82 7.88 -8.58 1.72
N THR A 83 8.50 -7.48 1.26
CA THR A 83 8.97 -6.41 2.14
C THR A 83 8.67 -5.02 1.62
N VAL A 84 8.48 -4.07 2.53
CA VAL A 84 8.38 -2.64 2.24
C VAL A 84 9.64 -1.88 2.67
N GLN A 85 9.81 -0.67 2.14
CA GLN A 85 10.90 0.22 2.50
C GLN A 85 10.40 1.35 3.40
N HIS A 86 11.21 1.71 4.41
CA HIS A 86 10.96 2.85 5.29
C HIS A 86 12.03 3.91 5.06
N CYS A 87 11.61 5.15 4.85
CA CYS A 87 12.48 6.27 4.59
C CYS A 87 12.16 7.43 5.55
N GLU A 88 13.18 8.17 5.95
CA GLU A 88 13.00 9.45 6.62
C GLU A 88 12.65 10.53 5.58
N LEU A 89 11.74 11.42 5.94
CA LEU A 89 11.30 12.53 5.09
C LEU A 89 11.87 13.85 5.63
N TYR A 90 12.51 14.61 4.74
CA TYR A 90 12.94 15.99 4.98
C TYR A 90 12.31 16.90 3.94
N SER A 91 11.98 18.13 4.32
CA SER A 91 11.36 19.15 3.47
C SER A 91 11.99 20.51 3.68
#